data_AF-A0A656GL80-F1
#
_entry.id   AF-A0A656GL80-F1
#
_cell.length_a   1.000
_cell.length_b   1.000
_cell.length_c   1.000
_cell.angle_alpha   90.00
_cell.angle_beta   90.00
_cell.angle_gamma   90.00
#
_symmetry.space_group_name_H-M   'P 1'
#
loop_
_entity.id
_entity.type
_entity.pdbx_description
1 polymer ?
#
loop_
_entity_poly.entity_id
_entity_poly.type
_entity_poly.pdbx_seq_one_letter_code
_entity_poly.pdbx_strand_id
1 'polypeptide(L)' 'ASLLKSCFRMNPDRIFLAEVRGGETWDFYKVVSSGHGGSMTSIHSGSVEEAIDGLIERCYQNTECQM' A
#
# COMPACT_ATOMS: atom_id res chain seq x y z
N ALA A 1 8.69 -2.42 3.28
CA ALA A 1 7.87 -3.33 4.10
C ALA A 1 8.22 -4.81 3.91
N SER A 2 8.87 -5.46 4.89
CA SER A 2 9.31 -6.87 4.77
C SER A 2 8.15 -7.88 4.73
N LEU A 3 7.07 -7.66 5.48
CA LEU A 3 5.90 -8.55 5.51
C LEU A 3 5.10 -8.54 4.20
N LEU A 4 4.81 -7.35 3.64
CA LEU A 4 4.20 -7.22 2.32
C LEU A 4 5.03 -7.94 1.24
N LYS A 5 6.36 -7.78 1.31
CA LYS A 5 7.30 -8.49 0.42
C LYS A 5 7.25 -10.02 0.60
N SER A 6 7.00 -10.51 1.82
CA SER A 6 6.82 -11.93 2.10
C SER A 6 5.51 -12.46 1.50
N CYS A 7 4.42 -11.70 1.56
CA CYS A 7 3.12 -12.11 1.03
C CYS A 7 3.16 -12.49 -0.46
N PHE A 8 3.99 -11.82 -1.28
CA PHE A 8 4.20 -12.19 -2.69
C PHE A 8 4.64 -13.64 -2.91
N ARG A 9 5.24 -14.28 -1.90
CA ARG A 9 5.74 -15.66 -1.98
C ARG A 9 4.78 -16.69 -1.37
N MET A 10 3.61 -16.26 -0.90
CA MET A 10 2.62 -17.13 -0.25
C MET A 10 1.43 -17.48 -1.16
N ASN A 11 1.42 -17.00 -2.41
CA ASN A 11 0.30 -17.13 -3.34
C ASN A 11 -1.07 -16.75 -2.73
N PRO A 12 -1.21 -15.57 -2.09
CA PRO A 12 -2.49 -15.17 -1.52
C PRO A 12 -3.47 -14.76 -2.62
N ASP A 13 -4.77 -15.02 -2.45
CA ASP A 13 -5.78 -14.46 -3.35
C ASP A 13 -5.95 -12.95 -3.13
N ARG A 14 -5.82 -12.50 -1.87
CA ARG A 14 -5.95 -11.10 -1.45
C ARG A 14 -5.02 -10.80 -0.30
N ILE A 15 -4.51 -9.57 -0.24
CA ILE A 15 -3.67 -9.10 0.86
C ILE A 15 -4.44 -8.02 1.63
N PHE A 16 -4.63 -8.27 2.92
CA PHE A 16 -5.23 -7.29 3.83
C PHE A 16 -4.12 -6.68 4.68
N LEU A 17 -3.84 -5.41 4.41
CA LEU A 17 -2.99 -4.61 5.27
C LEU A 17 -3.88 -3.89 6.26
N ALA A 18 -3.57 -3.93 7.55
CA ALA A 18 -4.43 -3.28 8.54
C ALA A 18 -4.51 -1.77 8.29
N GLU A 19 -3.36 -1.12 8.10
CA GLU A 19 -3.25 0.32 7.93
C GLU A 19 -2.00 0.69 7.13
N VAL A 20 -2.12 1.71 6.27
CA VAL A 20 -0.98 2.40 5.67
C VAL A 20 -0.57 3.62 6.50
N ARG A 21 0.72 3.68 6.85
CA ARG A 21 1.29 4.67 7.76
C ARG A 21 2.44 5.45 7.13
N GLY A 22 3.15 4.89 6.15
CA GLY A 22 4.26 5.55 5.46
C GLY A 22 4.64 4.92 4.11
N GLY A 23 5.95 4.87 3.84
CA GLY A 23 6.54 4.40 2.58
C GLY A 23 6.19 2.97 2.15
N GLU A 24 5.61 2.15 3.04
CA GLU A 24 5.01 0.86 2.65
C GLU A 24 3.85 1.00 1.68
N THR A 25 3.26 2.19 1.55
CA THR A 25 2.22 2.50 0.57
C THR A 25 2.68 2.20 -0.85
N TRP A 26 3.95 2.42 -1.17
CA TRP A 26 4.54 2.03 -2.46
C TRP A 26 4.57 0.51 -2.66
N ASP A 27 4.98 -0.24 -1.63
CA ASP A 27 4.98 -1.71 -1.68
C ASP A 27 3.55 -2.25 -1.80
N PHE A 28 2.58 -1.65 -1.09
CA PHE A 28 1.16 -2.01 -1.17
C PHE A 28 0.55 -1.68 -2.53
N TYR A 29 0.88 -0.53 -3.12
CA TYR A 29 0.42 -0.17 -4.47
C TYR A 29 0.93 -1.16 -5.52
N LYS A 30 2.19 -1.59 -5.42
CA LYS A 30 2.74 -2.67 -6.26
C LYS A 30 1.97 -3.99 -6.05
N VAL A 31 1.58 -4.34 -4.82
CA VAL A 31 0.74 -5.52 -4.56
C VAL A 31 -0.57 -5.45 -5.34
N VAL A 32 -1.31 -4.34 -5.21
CA VAL A 32 -2.61 -4.14 -5.85
C VAL A 32 -2.51 -4.19 -7.38
N SER A 33 -1.43 -3.66 -7.96
CA SER A 33 -1.23 -3.57 -9.41
C SER A 33 -0.62 -4.83 -10.06
N SER A 34 0.04 -5.71 -9.29
CA SER A 34 0.79 -6.87 -9.81
C SER A 34 0.04 -8.20 -9.83
N GLY A 35 -1.28 -8.18 -9.68
CA GLY A 35 -2.15 -9.36 -9.79
C GLY A 35 -2.85 -9.79 -8.51
N HIS A 36 -2.61 -9.11 -7.38
CA HIS A 36 -3.32 -9.33 -6.11
C HIS A 36 -4.45 -8.31 -5.94
N GLY A 37 -5.37 -8.30 -6.92
CA GLY A 37 -6.55 -7.44 -6.91
C GLY A 37 -7.46 -7.70 -5.70
N GLY A 38 -8.24 -6.70 -5.29
CA GLY A 38 -9.16 -6.83 -4.14
C GLY A 38 -8.47 -6.78 -2.77
N SER A 39 -7.21 -6.35 -2.73
CA SER A 39 -6.51 -5.98 -1.49
C SER A 39 -7.19 -4.77 -0.84
N MET A 40 -7.20 -4.73 0.49
CA MET A 40 -7.85 -3.67 1.28
C MET A 40 -6.90 -3.18 2.37
N THR A 41 -7.01 -1.89 2.69
CA THR A 41 -6.28 -1.24 3.78
C THR A 41 -7.12 -0.11 4.37
N SER A 42 -6.75 0.33 5.58
CA SER A 42 -7.25 1.57 6.16
C SER A 42 -6.19 2.68 6.11
N ILE A 43 -6.64 3.94 6.22
CA ILE A 43 -5.82 5.13 6.36
C ILE A 43 -6.57 6.16 7.23
N HIS A 44 -5.86 6.86 8.10
CA HIS A 44 -6.42 7.98 8.84
C HIS A 44 -6.50 9.23 7.97
N SER A 45 -7.71 9.78 7.81
CA SER A 45 -7.98 11.00 7.05
C SER A 45 -9.35 11.59 7.42
N GLY A 46 -9.54 12.90 7.20
CA GLY A 46 -10.79 13.61 7.50
C GLY A 46 -11.81 13.59 6.36
N SER A 47 -11.38 13.30 5.13
CA SER A 47 -12.25 13.20 3.95
C SER A 47 -11.75 12.13 2.97
N VAL A 48 -12.52 11.85 1.92
CA VAL A 48 -12.11 10.90 0.88
C VAL A 48 -10.97 11.48 0.05
N GLU A 49 -11.04 12.77 -0.26
CA GLU A 49 -10.02 13.51 -1.00
C GLU A 49 -8.69 13.53 -0.23
N GLU A 50 -8.73 13.86 1.06
CA GLU A 50 -7.55 13.82 1.93
C GLU A 50 -6.98 12.41 2.08
N ALA A 51 -7.81 11.36 1.99
CA ALA A 51 -7.32 9.98 2.06
C ALA A 51 -6.52 9.62 0.80
N ILE A 52 -6.96 10.08 -0.37
CA ILE A 52 -6.24 9.92 -1.63
C ILE A 52 -4.92 10.69 -1.58
N ASP A 53 -4.95 11.95 -1.17
CA ASP A 53 -3.74 12.77 -1.03
C ASP A 53 -2.76 12.15 -0.01
N GLY A 54 -3.28 11.65 1.10
CA GLY A 54 -2.50 10.97 2.13
C GLY A 54 -1.86 9.66 1.65
N LEU A 55 -2.50 8.93 0.74
CA LEU A 55 -1.90 7.76 0.08
C LEU A 55 -0.75 8.19 -0.83
N ILE A 56 -0.95 9.24 -1.64
CA ILE A 56 0.07 9.77 -2.55
C ILE A 56 1.30 10.25 -1.76
N GLU A 57 1.09 11.05 -0.71
CA GLU A 57 2.16 11.56 0.15
C GLU A 57 2.99 10.41 0.76
N ARG A 58 2.32 9.42 1.35
CA ARG A 58 2.99 8.24 1.93
C ARG A 58 3.72 7.42 0.87
N CYS A 59 3.20 7.34 -0.35
CA CYS A 59 3.87 6.67 -1.46
C CYS A 59 5.24 7.31 -1.74
N TYR A 60 5.29 8.64 -1.79
CA TYR A 60 6.53 9.41 -1.99
C TYR A 60 7.52 9.31 -0.84
N GLN A 61 7.16 8.79 0.34
CA GLN A 61 8.13 8.51 1.41
C GLN A 61 9.04 7.31 1.09
N ASN A 62 8.69 6.51 0.07
CA ASN A 62 9.52 5.42 -0.40
C ASN A 62 10.50 5.91 -1.48
N THR A 63 11.79 5.66 -1.31
CA THR A 63 12.83 6.07 -2.28
C THR A 63 12.62 5.43 -3.65
N GLU A 64 12.04 4.23 -3.72
CA GLU A 64 11.72 3.57 -5.00
C GLU A 64 10.57 4.26 -5.76
N CYS A 65 9.71 5.03 -5.08
CA CYS A 65 8.64 5.80 -5.72
C CYS A 65 9.13 7.15 -6.28
N GLN A 66 10.25 7.65 -5.76
CA GLN A 66 10.83 8.94 -6.17
C GLN A 66 11.76 8.84 -7.38
N MET A 67 12.17 7.61 -7.74
CA MET A 67 13.01 7.30 -8.91
C MET A 67 12.16 7.12 -10.17
#